data_AF-A0A2L2XLH2-F1
#
_entry.id   AF-A0A2L2XLH2-F1
#
_cell.length_a   1.000
_cell.length_b   1.000
_cell.length_c   1.000
_cell.angle_alpha   90.00
_cell.angle_beta   90.00
_cell.angle_gamma   90.00
#
_symmetry.space_group_name_H-M   'P 1'
#
loop_
_entity.id
_entity.type
_entity.pdbx_description
1 polymer ?
#
loop_
_entity_poly.entity_id
_entity_poly.type
_entity_poly.pdbx_seq_one_letter_code
_entity_poly.pdbx_strand_id
1 'polypeptide(L)' 'MANPRTEKPGFALVTNGDDILLVKLRANAHHYALSRVFAPFISREELYRVLQIFKHIGAAIK' A
#
# COMPACT_ATOMS: atom_id res chain seq x y z
N MET A 1 9.47 -9.24 -4.04
CA MET A 1 9.23 -8.25 -5.12
C MET A 1 10.57 -7.71 -5.58
N ALA A 2 10.87 -7.75 -6.87
CA ALA A 2 12.00 -7.02 -7.44
C ALA A 2 11.49 -5.64 -7.87
N ASN A 3 12.02 -4.56 -7.28
CA ASN A 3 11.73 -3.20 -7.73
C ASN A 3 12.84 -2.76 -8.71
N PRO A 4 12.56 -2.66 -10.02
CA PRO A 4 13.57 -2.30 -11.01
C PRO A 4 14.03 -0.83 -10.89
N ARG A 5 13.35 -0.02 -10.07
CA ARG A 5 13.70 1.38 -9.77
C ARG A 5 14.01 1.53 -8.29
N THR A 6 15.20 1.13 -7.89
CA THR A 6 15.65 1.10 -6.47
C THR A 6 15.69 2.47 -5.80
N GLU A 7 15.81 3.54 -6.58
CA GLU A 7 15.76 4.95 -6.12
C GLU A 7 14.38 5.39 -5.61
N LYS A 8 13.30 4.70 -6.01
CA LYS A 8 11.92 5.08 -5.68
C LYS A 8 11.27 4.01 -4.80
N PRO A 9 10.39 4.40 -3.86
CA PRO A 9 9.66 3.41 -3.07
C PRO A 9 8.74 2.58 -3.98
N GLY A 10 8.71 1.27 -3.73
CA GLY A 10 7.76 0.35 -4.35
C GLY A 10 6.54 0.18 -3.45
N PHE A 11 5.35 0.07 -4.05
CA PHE A 11 4.12 -0.19 -3.31
C PHE A 11 3.47 -1.46 -3.84
N ALA A 12 2.86 -2.24 -2.94
CA ALA A 12 2.08 -3.41 -3.30
C ALA A 12 0.86 -3.56 -2.42
N LEU A 13 -0.09 -4.32 -2.94
CA LEU A 13 -1.35 -4.67 -2.31
C LEU A 13 -1.40 -6.19 -2.20
N VAL A 14 -1.66 -6.69 -0.99
CA VAL A 14 -2.03 -8.08 -0.74
C VAL A 14 -3.50 -8.08 -0.35
N THR A 15 -4.31 -8.86 -1.06
CA THR A 15 -5.75 -8.94 -0.81
C THR A 15 -6.28 -10.33 -1.12
N ASN A 16 -7.28 -10.74 -0.34
CA ASN A 16 -8.08 -11.95 -0.56
C ASN A 16 -9.49 -11.60 -1.11
N GLY A 17 -9.75 -10.32 -1.41
CA GLY A 17 -11.05 -9.80 -1.84
C GLY A 17 -11.79 -8.99 -0.77
N ASP A 18 -11.71 -9.39 0.49
CA ASP A 18 -12.34 -8.69 1.61
C ASP A 18 -11.34 -7.84 2.38
N ASP A 19 -10.18 -8.43 2.67
CA ASP A 19 -9.08 -7.79 3.40
C ASP A 19 -8.05 -7.16 2.45
N ILE A 20 -7.47 -6.06 2.91
CA ILE A 20 -6.41 -5.32 2.24
C ILE A 20 -5.25 -5.10 3.20
N LEU A 21 -4.05 -5.54 2.79
CA LEU A 21 -2.78 -5.18 3.40
C LEU A 21 -1.92 -4.41 2.40
N LEU A 22 -1.48 -3.22 2.80
CA LEU A 22 -0.61 -2.38 1.98
C LEU A 22 0.85 -2.57 2.40
N VAL A 23 1.70 -2.78 1.41
CA VAL A 23 3.14 -3.01 1.60
C VAL A 23 3.91 -1.91 0.90
N LYS A 24 4.84 -1.28 1.62
CA LYS A 24 5.78 -0.30 1.06
C LYS A 24 7.20 -0.83 1.16
N LEU A 25 7.86 -1.03 0.03
CA LEU A 25 9.30 -1.22 -0.06
C LEU A 25 9.99 0.15 -0.03
N ARG A 26 10.86 0.37 0.95
CA ARG A 26 11.61 1.64 1.05
C ARG A 26 12.70 1.70 -0.02
N ALA A 27 12.93 2.88 -0.60
CA ALA A 27 14.05 3.08 -1.52
C ALA A 27 15.38 2.81 -0.80
N ASN A 28 16.32 2.15 -1.47
CA ASN A 28 17.66 1.81 -0.95
C ASN A 28 17.68 0.99 0.37
N ALA A 29 16.56 0.37 0.76
CA ALA A 29 16.51 -0.52 1.91
C ALA A 29 15.64 -1.74 1.61
N HIS A 30 16.15 -2.95 1.86
CA HIS A 30 15.39 -4.20 1.76
C HIS A 30 14.32 -4.36 2.88
N HIS A 31 13.85 -3.26 3.44
CA HIS A 31 12.86 -3.24 4.51
C HIS A 31 11.47 -2.91 3.99
N TYR A 32 10.52 -3.73 4.41
CA TYR A 32 9.11 -3.53 4.15
C TYR A 32 8.46 -2.81 5.32
N ALA A 33 7.73 -1.74 5.02
CA ALA A 33 6.75 -1.19 5.94
C ALA A 33 5.38 -1.78 5.59
N LEU A 34 4.69 -2.29 6.60
CA LEU A 34 3.37 -2.88 6.48
C LEU A 34 2.34 -1.95 7.10
N SER A 35 1.17 -1.83 6.48
CA SER A 35 0.01 -1.25 7.15
C SER A 35 -0.60 -2.26 8.11
N ARG A 36 -1.58 -1.80 8.90
CA ARG A 36 -2.60 -2.72 9.43
C ARG A 36 -3.40 -3.33 8.29
N VAL A 37 -4.12 -4.41 8.57
CA VAL A 37 -5.15 -4.93 7.66
C VAL A 37 -6.37 -4.02 7.71
N PHE A 38 -7.00 -3.84 6.55
CA PHE A 38 -8.26 -3.12 6.37
C PHE A 38 -9.31 -4.06 5.79
N ALA A 39 -10.54 -3.99 6.29
CA ALA A 39 -11.74 -4.68 5.83
C ALA A 39 -12.75 -3.64 5.26
N PRO A 40 -12.46 -3.03 4.09
CA PRO A 40 -13.27 -1.96 3.52
C PRO A 40 -14.70 -2.37 3.14
N PHE A 41 -14.96 -3.67 2.97
CA PHE A 41 -16.31 -4.15 2.64
C PHE A 41 -17.27 -4.03 3.83
N ILE A 42 -16.76 -4.23 5.04
CA ILE A 42 -17.56 -4.23 6.28
C ILE A 42 -17.54 -2.84 6.94
N SER A 43 -16.51 -2.02 6.70
CA SER A 43 -16.38 -0.68 7.28
C SER A 43 -16.19 0.41 6.22
N ARG A 44 -17.17 1.32 6.15
CA ARG A 44 -17.11 2.52 5.31
C ARG A 44 -15.93 3.44 5.67
N GLU A 45 -15.60 3.56 6.95
CA GLU A 45 -14.45 4.35 7.39
C GLU A 45 -13.14 3.75 6.82
N GLU A 46 -13.02 2.42 6.86
CA GLU A 46 -11.84 1.75 6.32
C GLU A 46 -11.76 1.85 4.80
N LEU A 47 -12.89 1.76 4.10
CA LEU A 47 -12.96 2.05 2.67
C LEU A 47 -12.40 3.44 2.34
N TYR A 48 -12.89 4.48 3.03
CA TYR A 48 -12.39 5.83 2.79
C TYR A 48 -10.90 5.97 3.13
N ARG A 49 -10.44 5.28 4.19
CA ARG A 49 -9.03 5.30 4.58
C ARG A 49 -8.14 4.66 3.52
N VAL A 50 -8.55 3.53 2.95
CA VAL A 50 -7.84 2.87 1.84
C VAL A 50 -7.81 3.77 0.61
N LEU A 51 -8.94 4.39 0.22
CA LEU A 51 -9.00 5.33 -0.91
C LEU A 51 -8.08 6.55 -0.72
N GLN A 52 -8.02 7.10 0.50
CA GLN A 52 -7.08 8.15 0.83
C GLN A 52 -5.64 7.69 0.65
N ILE A 53 -5.27 6.50 1.12
CA ILE A 53 -3.91 5.97 0.94
C ILE A 53 -3.58 5.82 -0.55
N PHE A 54 -4.50 5.30 -1.37
CA PHE A 54 -4.30 5.22 -2.83
C PHE A 54 -4.08 6.59 -3.48
N LYS A 55 -4.80 7.64 -3.04
CA LYS A 55 -4.55 9.01 -3.49
C LYS A 55 -3.11 9.48 -3.18
N HIS A 56 -2.62 9.17 -1.98
CA HIS A 56 -1.24 9.53 -1.58
C HIS A 56 -0.19 8.73 -2.37
N ILE A 57 -0.41 7.43 -2.59
CA ILE A 57 0.47 6.59 -3.41
C ILE A 57 0.53 7.15 -4.84
N GLY A 58 -0.62 7.45 -5.44
CA GLY A 58 -0.70 8.03 -6.78
C GLY A 58 0.04 9.36 -6.90
N ALA A 59 0.05 10.19 -5.86
CA ALA A 59 0.84 11.42 -5.82
C ALA A 59 2.36 11.15 -5.67
N ALA A 60 2.75 10.10 -4.93
CA ALA A 60 4.15 9.77 -4.66
C ALA A 60 4.88 9.06 -5.82
N ILE A 61 4.14 8.48 -6.77
CA ILE A 61 4.71 7.76 -7.92
C ILE A 61 4.70 8.57 -9.23
N LYS A 62 4.14 9.78 -9.21
CA LYS A 62 4.25 10.74 -10.32
C LYS A 62 5.69 11.18 -10.55
#